data_AF-A0A7J4UB19-F1
#
_entry.id   AF-A0A7J4UB19-F1
#
_cell.length_a   1.000
_cell.length_b   1.000
_cell.length_c   1.000
_cell.angle_alpha   90.00
_cell.angle_beta   90.00
_cell.angle_gamma   90.00
#
_symmetry.space_group_name_H-M   'P 1'
#
loop_
_entity.id
_entity.type
_entity.pdbx_description
1 polymer ?
#
loop_
_entity_poly.entity_id
_entity_poly.type
_entity_poly.pdbx_seq_one_letter_code
_entity_poly.pdbx_strand_id
1 'polypeptide(L)'
;MKKVHINDKNANSIIKLAYDIIMGLVRAKMLLDGYHATGQGAHEAEVSYFRLLGLKEADVQFADQLRYFRNGMLYYGTIMDKEYARKVLNFLNDKYPLLKEMTKTKR
;
A
#
# COMPACT_ATOMS: atom_id res chain seq x y z
N MET A 1 -1.67 -16.15 -17.30
CA MET A 1 -2.63 -15.41 -16.45
C MET A 1 -3.39 -14.40 -17.28
N LYS A 2 -4.73 -14.42 -17.27
CA LYS A 2 -5.54 -13.33 -17.84
C LYS A 2 -5.31 -12.06 -17.01
N LYS A 3 -4.96 -10.94 -17.65
CA LYS A 3 -4.79 -9.66 -16.96
C LYS A 3 -6.14 -8.94 -16.94
N VAL A 4 -6.61 -8.55 -15.76
CA VAL A 4 -7.75 -7.61 -15.66
C VAL A 4 -7.30 -6.30 -16.28
N HIS A 5 -8.00 -5.82 -17.30
CA HIS A 5 -7.69 -4.53 -17.92
C HIS A 5 -8.16 -3.39 -16.99
N ILE A 6 -7.26 -2.45 -16.69
CA ILE A 6 -7.57 -1.30 -15.84
C ILE A 6 -8.43 -0.32 -16.64
N ASN A 7 -9.55 0.10 -16.08
CA ASN A 7 -10.43 1.13 -16.61
C ASN A 7 -11.05 1.93 -15.46
N ASP A 8 -11.75 3.02 -15.78
CA ASP A 8 -12.29 3.93 -14.76
C ASP A 8 -13.37 3.26 -13.89
N LYS A 9 -14.06 2.23 -14.39
CA LYS A 9 -15.07 1.47 -13.64
C LYS A 9 -14.45 0.55 -12.57
N ASN A 10 -13.18 0.17 -12.71
CA ASN A 10 -12.49 -0.71 -11.76
C ASN A 10 -11.30 -0.06 -11.05
N ALA A 11 -10.99 1.20 -11.35
CA ALA A 11 -9.86 1.94 -10.79
C ALA A 11 -9.86 1.93 -9.26
N ASN A 12 -10.95 2.33 -8.62
CA ASN A 12 -11.10 2.33 -7.16
C ASN A 12 -10.84 0.94 -6.56
N SER A 13 -11.43 -0.11 -7.14
CA SER A 13 -11.25 -1.48 -6.65
C SER A 13 -9.78 -1.92 -6.72
N ILE A 14 -9.09 -1.60 -7.80
CA ILE A 14 -7.67 -1.93 -8.00
C ILE A 14 -6.80 -1.17 -7.00
N ILE A 15 -7.05 0.14 -6.80
CA ILE A 15 -6.31 0.97 -5.84
C ILE A 15 -6.46 0.42 -4.44
N LYS A 16 -7.69 0.08 -4.03
CA LYS A 16 -7.97 -0.50 -2.71
C LYS A 16 -7.22 -1.82 -2.52
N LEU A 17 -7.31 -2.74 -3.48
CA LEU A 17 -6.64 -4.04 -3.39
C LEU A 17 -5.12 -3.89 -3.30
N ALA A 18 -4.53 -3.00 -4.10
CA ALA A 18 -3.10 -2.74 -4.06
C ALA A 18 -2.66 -2.15 -2.72
N TYR A 19 -3.40 -1.18 -2.18
CA TYR A 19 -3.13 -0.63 -0.85
C TYR A 19 -3.20 -1.71 0.24
N ASP A 20 -4.26 -2.51 0.24
CA ASP A 20 -4.48 -3.56 1.25
C ASP A 20 -3.34 -4.61 1.20
N ILE A 21 -2.83 -4.97 0.02
CA ILE A 21 -1.68 -5.87 -0.15
C ILE A 21 -0.40 -5.24 0.45
N ILE A 22 -0.08 -4.01 0.07
CA ILE A 22 1.14 -3.34 0.53
C ILE A 22 1.13 -3.17 2.05
N MET A 23 0.03 -2.64 2.60
CA MET A 23 -0.10 -2.45 4.05
C MET A 23 -0.14 -3.79 4.79
N GLY A 24 -0.71 -4.84 4.20
CA GLY A 24 -0.68 -6.19 4.77
C GLY A 24 0.76 -6.70 4.97
N LEU A 25 1.62 -6.56 3.97
CA LEU A 25 3.03 -6.94 4.07
C LEU A 25 3.81 -6.08 5.07
N VAL A 26 3.54 -4.77 5.08
CA VAL A 26 4.16 -3.83 6.03
C VAL A 26 3.79 -4.20 7.46
N ARG A 27 2.50 -4.43 7.76
CA ARG A 27 2.04 -4.89 9.07
C ARG A 27 2.64 -6.24 9.46
N ALA A 28 2.74 -7.18 8.51
CA ALA A 28 3.38 -8.46 8.77
C ALA A 28 4.85 -8.27 9.17
N LYS A 29 5.59 -7.39 8.48
CA LYS A 29 6.97 -7.08 8.83
C LYS A 29 7.09 -6.35 10.17
N MET A 30 6.21 -5.38 10.44
CA MET A 30 6.11 -4.71 11.74
C MET A 30 5.94 -5.74 12.86
N LEU A 31 5.01 -6.69 12.70
CA LEU A 31 4.77 -7.75 13.68
C LEU A 31 6.02 -8.62 13.91
N LEU A 32 6.71 -9.01 12.85
CA LEU A 32 7.95 -9.80 12.94
C LEU A 32 9.08 -9.05 13.67
N ASP A 33 9.08 -7.72 13.61
CA ASP A 33 10.02 -6.87 14.33
C ASP A 33 9.55 -6.51 15.75
N GLY A 34 8.42 -7.04 16.20
CA GLY A 34 7.87 -6.77 17.54
C GLY A 34 7.06 -5.48 17.65
N TYR A 35 6.67 -4.88 16.52
CA TYR A 35 5.82 -3.68 16.48
C TYR A 35 4.36 -4.00 16.17
N HIS A 36 3.47 -3.15 16.67
CA HIS A 36 2.04 -3.18 16.37
C HIS A 36 1.48 -1.75 16.35
N ALA A 37 0.64 -1.42 15.36
CA ALA A 37 -0.01 -0.12 15.24
C ALA A 37 -1.52 -0.27 15.44
N THR A 38 -2.10 0.51 16.36
CA THR A 38 -3.54 0.51 16.68
C THR A 38 -4.04 1.92 17.01
N GLY A 39 -5.37 2.10 16.94
CA GLY A 39 -6.01 3.34 17.32
C GLY A 39 -5.78 4.48 16.32
N GLN A 40 -5.93 5.71 16.83
CA GLN A 40 -5.74 6.92 16.04
C GLN A 40 -4.27 7.03 15.61
N GLY A 41 -4.02 7.23 14.31
CA GLY A 41 -2.66 7.31 13.76
C GLY A 41 -2.06 5.97 13.32
N ALA A 42 -2.80 4.86 13.39
CA ALA A 42 -2.27 3.54 13.04
C ALA A 42 -1.75 3.47 11.59
N HIS A 43 -2.49 4.05 10.63
CA HIS A 43 -2.07 4.05 9.22
C HIS A 43 -0.87 4.96 8.96
N GLU A 44 -0.76 6.07 9.67
CA GLU A 44 0.37 6.98 9.61
C GLU A 44 1.64 6.33 10.18
N ALA A 45 1.50 5.53 11.25
CA ALA A 45 2.59 4.74 11.80
C ALA A 45 3.06 3.65 10.82
N GLU A 46 2.13 2.95 10.17
CA GLU A 46 2.43 1.97 9.10
C GLU A 46 3.19 2.61 7.94
N VAL A 47 2.77 3.80 7.49
CA VAL A 47 3.47 4.56 6.45
C VAL A 47 4.85 5.01 6.92
N SER A 48 4.96 5.53 8.15
CA SER A 48 6.24 5.99 8.71
C SER A 48 7.25 4.84 8.85
N TYR A 49 6.77 3.62 9.09
CA TYR A 49 7.59 2.42 9.18
C TYR A 49 8.32 2.07 7.86
N PHE A 50 7.87 2.58 6.71
CA PHE A 50 8.61 2.43 5.44
C PHE A 50 10.04 2.97 5.54
N ARG A 51 10.25 4.02 6.34
CA ARG A 51 11.59 4.57 6.61
C ARG A 51 12.48 3.57 7.34
N LEU A 52 11.93 2.84 8.30
CA LEU A 52 12.65 1.80 9.04
C LEU A 52 12.98 0.59 8.15
N LEU A 53 12.19 0.36 7.11
CA LEU A 53 12.48 -0.62 6.06
C LEU A 53 13.54 -0.15 5.05
N GLY A 54 14.04 1.09 5.17
CA GLY A 54 15.04 1.66 4.26
C GLY A 54 14.49 2.06 2.88
N LEU A 55 13.17 2.21 2.74
CA LEU A 55 12.58 2.69 1.49
C LEU A 55 12.86 4.19 1.29
N LYS A 56 12.86 4.64 0.03
CA LYS A 56 13.16 6.03 -0.32
C LYS A 56 12.03 6.94 0.17
N GLU A 57 12.34 8.19 0.54
CA GLU A 57 11.30 9.16 0.94
C GLU A 57 10.21 9.36 -0.12
N ALA A 58 10.55 9.27 -1.41
CA ALA A 58 9.55 9.30 -2.48
C ALA A 58 8.52 8.15 -2.37
N ASP A 59 8.95 6.97 -1.92
CA ASP A 59 8.08 5.82 -1.70
C ASP A 59 7.18 6.04 -0.47
N VAL A 60 7.73 6.64 0.58
CA VAL A 60 6.99 6.99 1.80
C VAL A 60 5.91 8.02 1.48
N GLN A 61 6.25 9.08 0.73
CA GLN A 61 5.31 10.10 0.28
C GLN A 61 4.22 9.51 -0.61
N PHE A 62 4.58 8.61 -1.53
CA PHE A 62 3.60 7.92 -2.37
C PHE A 62 2.66 7.04 -1.53
N ALA A 63 3.18 6.30 -0.55
CA ALA A 63 2.37 5.48 0.35
C ALA A 63 1.39 6.32 1.19
N ASP A 64 1.82 7.51 1.67
CA ASP A 64 0.94 8.42 2.40
C ASP A 64 -0.15 9.02 1.50
N GLN A 65 0.22 9.43 0.29
CA GLN A 65 -0.75 9.90 -0.70
C GLN A 65 -1.77 8.81 -1.04
N LEU A 66 -1.31 7.57 -1.21
CA LEU A 66 -2.18 6.43 -1.46
C LEU A 66 -3.15 6.18 -0.28
N ARG A 67 -2.66 6.27 0.96
CA ARG A 67 -3.49 6.20 2.18
C ARG A 67 -4.56 7.28 2.16
N TYR A 68 -4.19 8.53 1.85
CA TYR A 68 -5.13 9.65 1.75
C TYR A 68 -6.24 9.38 0.72
N PHE A 69 -5.88 9.01 -0.52
CA PHE A 69 -6.87 8.75 -1.56
C PHE A 69 -7.73 7.52 -1.27
N ARG A 70 -7.14 6.45 -0.72
CA ARG A 70 -7.88 5.25 -0.32
C ARG A 70 -8.92 5.58 0.76
N ASN A 71 -8.59 6.44 1.72
CA ASN A 71 -9.55 6.93 2.70
C ASN A 71 -10.63 7.80 2.05
N GLY A 72 -10.25 8.66 1.11
CA GLY A 72 -11.17 9.42 0.26
C GLY A 72 -12.22 8.54 -0.42
N MET A 73 -11.75 7.47 -1.07
CA MET A 73 -12.59 6.50 -1.76
C MET A 73 -13.56 5.78 -0.81
N LEU A 74 -13.10 5.37 0.37
CA LEU A 74 -13.90 4.56 1.29
C LEU A 74 -14.91 5.38 2.11
N TYR A 75 -14.52 6.55 2.58
CA TYR A 75 -15.35 7.35 3.49
C TYR A 75 -16.16 8.43 2.77
N TYR A 76 -15.68 8.91 1.63
CA TYR A 76 -16.29 10.03 0.91
C TYR A 76 -16.70 9.68 -0.53
N GLY A 77 -16.52 8.42 -0.94
CA GLY A 77 -16.93 7.97 -2.28
C GLY A 77 -16.11 8.59 -3.42
N THR A 78 -14.91 9.10 -3.14
CA THR A 78 -14.04 9.70 -4.17
C THR A 78 -13.80 8.73 -5.33
N ILE A 79 -14.04 9.19 -6.55
CA ILE A 79 -13.82 8.42 -7.78
C ILE A 79 -12.41 8.72 -8.30
N MET A 80 -11.63 7.66 -8.51
CA MET A 80 -10.28 7.73 -9.08
C MET A 80 -10.31 7.23 -10.52
N ASP A 81 -9.39 7.74 -11.33
CA ASP A 81 -9.26 7.33 -12.72
C ASP A 81 -8.31 6.13 -12.91
N LYS A 82 -8.34 5.56 -14.11
CA LYS A 82 -7.45 4.48 -14.53
C LYS A 82 -5.96 4.86 -14.51
N GLU A 83 -5.61 6.14 -14.62
CA GLU A 83 -4.21 6.59 -14.66
C GLU A 83 -3.59 6.52 -13.27
N TYR A 84 -4.30 7.01 -12.26
CA TYR A 84 -3.89 6.86 -10.87
C TYR A 84 -3.88 5.39 -10.46
N ALA A 85 -4.89 4.60 -10.85
CA ALA A 85 -4.87 3.15 -10.61
C ALA A 85 -3.64 2.47 -11.23
N ARG A 86 -3.19 2.91 -12.40
CA ARG A 86 -1.96 2.42 -13.05
C ARG A 86 -0.70 2.80 -12.27
N LYS A 87 -0.61 4.04 -11.75
CA LYS A 87 0.51 4.46 -10.88
C LYS A 87 0.58 3.59 -9.63
N VAL A 88 -0.56 3.34 -8.98
CA VAL A 88 -0.64 2.49 -7.78
C VAL A 88 -0.25 1.05 -8.10
N LEU A 89 -0.69 0.50 -9.23
CA LEU A 89 -0.29 -0.86 -9.63
C LEU A 89 1.20 -0.96 -9.94
N ASN A 90 1.79 0.05 -10.57
CA ASN A 90 3.23 0.11 -10.80
C ASN A 90 4.00 0.15 -9.47
N PHE A 91 3.55 0.95 -8.51
CA PHE A 91 4.12 0.99 -7.16
C PHE A 91 4.02 -0.37 -6.46
N LEU A 92 2.86 -1.04 -6.54
CA LEU A 92 2.71 -2.40 -6.01
C LEU A 92 3.71 -3.37 -6.67
N ASN A 93 3.82 -3.37 -7.99
CA ASN A 93 4.72 -4.27 -8.71
C ASN A 93 6.19 -4.06 -8.34
N ASP A 94 6.60 -2.80 -8.11
CA ASP A 94 7.95 -2.45 -7.69
C ASP A 94 8.22 -2.88 -6.24
N LYS A 95 7.30 -2.62 -5.31
CA LYS A 95 7.53 -2.86 -3.87
C LYS A 95 7.21 -4.26 -3.41
N TYR A 96 6.29 -4.96 -4.06
CA TYR A 96 5.84 -6.28 -3.62
C TYR A 96 6.97 -7.31 -3.47
N PRO A 97 7.91 -7.48 -4.42
CA PRO A 97 9.00 -8.45 -4.27
C PRO A 97 9.85 -8.16 -3.04
N LEU A 98 10.20 -6.88 -2.82
CA LEU A 98 10.99 -6.42 -1.70
C LEU A 98 10.28 -6.68 -0.37
N LEU A 99 9.05 -6.18 -0.23
CA LEU A 99 8.27 -6.32 1.01
C LEU A 99 7.97 -7.78 1.31
N LYS A 100 7.68 -8.59 0.30
CA LYS A 100 7.48 -10.04 0.47
C LYS A 100 8.74 -10.72 0.97
N GLU A 101 9.92 -10.40 0.42
CA GLU A 101 11.18 -10.97 0.90
C GLU A 101 11.43 -10.63 2.36
N MET A 102 11.19 -9.37 2.75
CA MET A 102 11.35 -8.91 4.14
C MET A 102 10.46 -9.67 5.13
N THR A 103 9.29 -10.16 4.70
CA THR A 103 8.37 -10.93 5.56
C THR A 103 8.72 -12.42 5.72
N LYS A 104 9.76 -12.92 5.04
CA LYS A 104 10.18 -14.31 5.21
C LYS A 104 10.99 -14.47 6.49
N THR A 105 10.56 -15.37 7.36
CA THR A 105 11.37 -15.80 8.51
C THR A 105 12.43 -16.79 8.06
N LYS A 106 13.69 -16.61 8.49
CA LYS A 106 14.69 -17.69 8.41
C LYS A 106 14.21 -18.80 9.35
N ARG A 107 13.86 -19.96 8.76
CA ARG A 107 13.59 -21.19 9.51
C ARG A 107 14.89 -21.82 9.95
#